data_AF-A0A0K2VUV6-F1
#
_entry.id   AF-A0A0K2VUV6-F1
#
_cell.length_a   1.000
_cell.length_b   1.000
_cell.length_c   1.000
_cell.angle_alpha   90.00
_cell.angle_beta   90.00
_cell.angle_gamma   90.00
#
_symmetry.space_group_name_H-M   'P 1'
#
loop_
_entity.id
_entity.type
_entity.pdbx_description
1 polymer ?
#
loop_
_entity_poly.entity_id
_entity_poly.type
_entity_poly.pdbx_seq_one_letter_code
_entity_poly.pdbx_strand_id
1 'polypeptide(L)'
;MKLAITNAETTEQFVAELAKLDVKLPLNLSETDTGVIVDAEGCGIITIDVNSERPDDQVEQIAGWIVMAVNTCGGFKAVRS
;
A
#
# COMPACT_ATOMS: atom_id res chain seq x y z
N MET A 1 -12.11 -18.88 0.15
CA MET A 1 -10.87 -18.63 0.89
C MET A 1 -11.20 -17.61 1.97
N LYS A 2 -11.13 -17.98 3.26
CA LYS A 2 -11.40 -17.05 4.36
C LYS A 2 -10.05 -16.45 4.74
N LEU A 3 -9.88 -15.14 4.56
CA LEU A 3 -8.69 -14.44 5.03
C LEU A 3 -8.75 -14.48 6.57
N ALA A 4 -8.00 -15.40 7.19
CA ALA A 4 -7.77 -15.35 8.62
C ALA A 4 -6.75 -14.24 8.85
N ILE A 5 -7.21 -13.08 9.33
CA ILE A 5 -6.31 -12.00 9.73
C ILE A 5 -5.73 -12.40 11.08
N THR A 6 -4.69 -13.22 11.05
CA THR A 6 -3.77 -13.34 12.17
C THR A 6 -2.78 -12.19 12.01
N ASN A 7 -2.72 -11.29 12.99
CA ASN A 7 -1.70 -10.24 12.99
C ASN A 7 -0.33 -10.90 12.80
N ALA A 8 0.50 -10.38 11.91
CA ALA A 8 1.92 -10.67 11.95
C ALA A 8 2.40 -10.37 13.38
N GLU A 9 3.11 -11.29 14.02
CA GLU A 9 3.53 -11.12 15.41
C GLU A 9 4.54 -9.97 15.52
N THR A 10 5.27 -9.66 14.44
CA THR A 10 6.23 -8.56 14.37
C THR A 10 6.23 -7.84 13.01
N THR A 11 6.80 -6.63 12.97
CA THR A 11 7.06 -5.89 11.72
C THR A 11 7.88 -6.71 10.74
N GLU A 12 8.91 -7.42 11.19
CA GLU A 12 9.78 -8.23 10.32
C GLU A 12 8.99 -9.38 9.65
N GLN A 13 8.08 -10.02 10.39
CA GLN A 13 7.19 -11.03 9.81
C GLN A 13 6.28 -10.42 8.74
N PHE A 14 5.70 -9.23 9.00
CA PHE A 14 4.87 -8.52 8.02
C PHE A 14 5.64 -8.20 6.73
N VAL A 15 6.86 -7.67 6.85
CA VAL A 15 7.73 -7.38 5.70
C VAL A 15 8.08 -8.68 4.95
N ALA A 16 8.39 -9.76 5.67
CA ALA A 16 8.73 -11.05 5.05
C ALA A 16 7.55 -11.68 4.29
N GLU A 17 6.32 -11.58 4.82
CA GLU A 17 5.13 -12.09 4.12
C GLU A 17 4.84 -11.30 2.84
N LEU A 18 4.98 -9.97 2.86
CA LEU A 18 4.86 -9.16 1.64
C LEU A 18 5.94 -9.48 0.60
N ALA A 19 7.18 -9.68 1.04
CA ALA A 19 8.28 -10.05 0.16
C ALA A 19 8.05 -11.42 -0.53
N LYS A 20 7.39 -12.38 0.14
CA LYS A 20 7.00 -13.67 -0.48
C LYS A 20 6.00 -13.51 -1.61
N LEU A 21 5.25 -12.42 -1.64
CA LEU A 21 4.31 -12.05 -2.69
C LEU A 21 4.93 -11.11 -3.74
N ASP A 22 6.26 -10.93 -3.71
CA ASP A 22 7.00 -10.01 -4.57
C ASP A 22 6.59 -8.54 -4.40
N VAL A 23 6.16 -8.17 -3.19
CA VAL A 23 5.83 -6.78 -2.83
C VAL A 23 6.95 -6.17 -2.00
N LYS A 24 7.61 -5.14 -2.54
CA LYS A 24 8.72 -4.44 -1.87
C LYS A 24 8.26 -3.17 -1.18
N LEU A 25 8.57 -3.02 0.10
CA LEU A 25 8.28 -1.81 0.86
C LEU A 25 9.45 -0.80 0.78
N PRO A 26 9.21 0.51 0.92
CA PRO A 26 7.91 1.15 1.18
C PRO A 26 7.03 1.20 -0.07
N LEU A 27 5.71 1.16 0.14
CA LEU A 27 4.74 1.47 -0.90
C LEU A 27 4.70 2.97 -1.17
N ASN A 28 4.35 3.34 -2.39
CA ASN A 28 4.15 4.72 -2.82
C ASN A 28 2.88 4.83 -3.67
N LEU A 29 2.43 6.07 -3.89
CA LEU A 29 1.45 6.37 -4.93
C LEU A 29 2.16 6.40 -6.29
N SER A 30 1.50 5.93 -7.34
CA SER A 30 1.98 6.09 -8.71
C SER A 30 2.04 7.58 -9.06
N GLU A 31 3.13 8.00 -9.73
CA GLU A 31 3.27 9.36 -10.24
C GLU A 31 2.46 9.59 -11.52
N THR A 32 2.05 8.51 -12.20
CA THR A 32 1.40 8.55 -13.52
C THR A 32 -0.08 8.19 -13.48
N ASP A 33 -0.53 7.45 -12.47
CA ASP A 33 -1.86 6.84 -12.44
C ASP A 33 -2.56 7.12 -11.10
N THR A 34 -3.59 7.96 -11.14
CA THR A 34 -4.41 8.30 -9.97
C THR A 34 -4.98 7.04 -9.32
N GLY A 35 -4.79 6.89 -8.01
CA GLY A 35 -5.32 5.75 -7.26
C GLY A 35 -4.55 4.45 -7.41
N VAL A 36 -3.44 4.43 -8.15
CA VAL A 36 -2.55 3.27 -8.21
C VAL A 36 -1.50 3.38 -7.09
N ILE A 37 -1.37 2.31 -6.33
CA ILE A 37 -0.32 2.12 -5.33
C ILE A 37 0.73 1.19 -5.94
N VAL A 38 1.97 1.64 -5.88
CA VAL A 38 3.14 0.91 -6.36
C VAL A 38 4.02 0.46 -5.19
N ASP A 39 4.79 -0.59 -5.42
CA ASP A 39 5.84 -1.01 -4.50
C ASP A 39 7.11 -0.14 -4.64
N ALA A 40 8.17 -0.47 -3.90
CA ALA A 40 9.42 0.29 -3.89
C ALA A 40 10.17 0.28 -5.23
N GLU A 41 9.83 -0.61 -6.17
CA GLU A 41 10.41 -0.68 -7.50
C GLU A 41 9.50 -0.06 -8.58
N GLY A 42 8.35 0.49 -8.17
CA GLY A 42 7.38 1.09 -9.09
C GLY A 42 6.40 0.07 -9.70
N CYS A 43 6.36 -1.17 -9.21
CA CYS A 43 5.41 -2.17 -9.68
C CYS A 43 4.04 -1.90 -9.06
N GLY A 44 3.00 -1.73 -9.90
CA GLY A 44 1.63 -1.54 -9.43
C GLY A 44 1.08 -2.78 -8.72
N ILE A 45 0.60 -2.59 -7.48
CA ILE A 45 0.08 -3.69 -6.65
C ILE A 45 -1.40 -3.54 -6.30
N ILE A 46 -1.92 -2.31 -6.25
CA ILE A 46 -3.32 -2.02 -5.90
C ILE A 46 -3.80 -0.86 -6.77
N THR A 47 -5.00 -0.98 -7.33
CA THR A 47 -5.72 0.11 -7.98
C THR A 47 -7.00 0.39 -7.22
N ILE A 48 -7.16 1.63 -6.76
CA ILE A 48 -8.36 2.13 -6.09
C ILE A 48 -9.33 2.66 -7.14
N ASP A 49 -10.62 2.34 -6.97
CA ASP A 49 -11.71 2.89 -7.79
C ASP A 49 -11.53 2.66 -9.30
N VAL A 50 -11.34 1.41 -9.71
CA VAL A 50 -11.13 1.01 -11.12
C VAL A 50 -12.24 1.49 -12.08
N ASN A 51 -13.46 1.72 -11.57
CA ASN A 51 -14.59 2.20 -12.36
C ASN A 51 -14.71 3.73 -12.39
N SER A 52 -13.81 4.46 -11.73
CA SER A 52 -13.82 5.92 -11.63
C SER A 52 -15.17 6.48 -11.15
N GLU A 53 -15.78 5.83 -10.16
CA GLU A 53 -17.06 6.26 -9.58
C GLU A 53 -16.87 7.39 -8.56
N ARG A 54 -15.63 7.62 -8.11
CA ARG A 54 -15.26 8.64 -7.12
C ARG A 54 -14.44 9.75 -7.77
N PRO A 55 -14.52 10.98 -7.23
CA PRO A 55 -13.59 12.05 -7.57
C PRO A 55 -12.12 11.69 -7.25
N ASP A 56 -11.20 12.15 -8.10
CA ASP A 56 -9.76 11.86 -8.00
C ASP A 56 -9.17 12.23 -6.63
N ASP A 57 -9.58 13.35 -6.03
CA ASP A 57 -9.10 13.79 -4.71
C ASP A 57 -9.47 12.79 -3.60
N GLN A 58 -10.65 12.16 -3.68
CA GLN A 58 -11.04 11.10 -2.76
C GLN A 58 -10.24 9.82 -2.99
N VAL A 59 -10.01 9.47 -4.26
CA VAL A 59 -9.24 8.28 -4.64
C VAL A 59 -7.79 8.40 -4.15
N GLU A 60 -7.14 9.55 -4.38
CA GLU A 60 -5.80 9.85 -3.89
C GLU A 60 -5.73 9.81 -2.36
N GLN A 61 -6.71 10.42 -1.68
CA GLN A 61 -6.75 10.43 -0.22
C GLN A 61 -6.87 9.02 0.36
N ILE A 62 -7.71 8.17 -0.22
CA ILE A 62 -7.87 6.76 0.19
C ILE A 62 -6.58 5.98 -0.05
N ALA A 63 -5.98 6.12 -1.24
CA ALA A 63 -4.73 5.47 -1.57
C ALA A 63 -3.61 5.88 -0.60
N GLY A 64 -3.53 7.18 -0.27
CA GLY A 64 -2.58 7.71 0.72
C GLY A 64 -2.75 7.12 2.11
N TRP A 65 -4.00 6.93 2.58
CA TRP A 65 -4.26 6.28 3.87
C TRP A 65 -3.83 4.81 3.89
N ILE A 66 -4.05 4.09 2.79
CA ILE A 66 -3.60 2.69 2.65
C ILE A 66 -2.08 2.61 2.66
N VAL A 67 -1.40 3.44 1.85
CA VAL A 67 0.06 3.53 1.83
C VAL A 67 0.61 3.80 3.23
N MET A 68 0.05 4.80 3.93
CA MET A 68 0.47 5.15 5.28
C MET A 68 0.32 3.97 6.25
N ALA A 69 -0.82 3.28 6.23
CA ALA A 69 -1.08 2.16 7.12
C ALA A 69 -0.11 0.99 6.86
N VAL A 70 0.05 0.58 5.60
CA VAL A 70 0.94 -0.53 5.23
C VAL A 70 2.40 -0.20 5.56
N ASN A 71 2.85 1.00 5.22
CA ASN A 71 4.21 1.44 5.53
C ASN A 71 4.47 1.51 7.03
N THR A 72 3.48 1.95 7.82
CA THR A 72 3.57 1.94 9.29
C THR A 72 3.72 0.52 9.84
N CYS A 73 2.95 -0.44 9.33
CA CYS A 73 3.10 -1.86 9.69
C CYS A 73 4.48 -2.41 9.30
N GLY A 74 5.03 -1.94 8.17
CA GLY A 74 6.40 -2.22 7.71
C GLY A 74 7.51 -1.49 8.47
N GLY A 75 7.19 -0.70 9.50
CA GLY A 75 8.17 0.03 10.31
C GLY A 75 8.62 1.37 9.72
N PHE A 76 8.05 1.79 8.59
CA PHE A 76 8.31 3.08 7.98
C PHE A 76 7.42 4.15 8.61
N LYS A 77 8.00 5.31 8.95
CA LYS A 77 7.24 6.45 9.49
C LYS A 77 7.03 7.47 8.39
N ALA A 78 5.80 7.95 8.26
CA ALA A 78 5.53 9.11 7.44
C ALA A 78 6.30 10.31 8.01
N VAL A 79 7.21 10.87 7.21
CA VAL A 79 7.88 12.12 7.51
C VAL A 79 7.20 13.20 6.69
N ARG A 80 6.71 14.25 7.34
CA ARG A 80 6.19 15.43 6.66
C ARG A 80 7.38 16.26 6.19
N SER A 81 7.68 16.21 4.90
CA SER A 81 8.59 17.14 4.22
C SER A 81 7.85 18.36 3.70
#